data_AF-A0A4Y9YID6-F1
#
_entry.id   AF-A0A4Y9YID6-F1
#
_cell.length_a   1.000
_cell.length_b   1.000
_cell.length_c   1.000
_cell.angle_alpha   90.00
_cell.angle_beta   90.00
_cell.angle_gamma   90.00
#
_symmetry.space_group_name_H-M   'P 1'
#
loop_
_entity.id
_entity.type
_entity.pdbx_description
1 polymer ?
#
loop_
_entity_poly.entity_id
_entity_poly.type
_entity_poly.pdbx_seq_one_letter_code
_entity_poly.pdbx_strand_id
1 'polypeptide(L)'
;MTDTYVGYLKDVQAGKPGASEALERFTNERVKYHEAKCDEWQRTRKEEKEKLEETQCKRLTELFRGLGHADEDIQVTEFKLCIWEFEIEGEIDEKVWQRVRLNREPDVIARRLKRFETQYPDIVKVRKSLVKNIYHDYAQTLRPSDRLRLPPVDMVYMTPSFRFNIYENPHASPQAVKEQCDEAARQLPEIVSTYHASIKAALLVAINSAAHDRKPDWKELGLDHRLGLATSAFESELVDELTPLCSIDGVLAYFATEELATERGRYWLRLLAINDGAEIELFEWDWVAYKILTVLALALGLDPVKATPRDFDERASLMFCGAGGCSNVMMRMMRNISSSIIGARS
;
A
#
# COMPACT_ATOMS: atom_id res chain seq x y z
N MET A 1 -30.34 46.57 -0.23
CA MET A 1 -30.93 45.21 -0.16
C MET A 1 -31.47 44.91 1.24
N THR A 2 -30.68 45.19 2.29
CA THR A 2 -31.12 45.27 3.69
C THR A 2 -32.31 46.23 3.86
N ASP A 3 -32.31 47.37 3.17
CA ASP A 3 -33.39 48.36 3.26
C ASP A 3 -34.76 47.84 2.77
N THR A 4 -34.77 46.93 1.80
CA THR A 4 -35.99 46.36 1.23
C THR A 4 -36.64 45.34 2.18
N TYR A 5 -35.83 44.47 2.79
CA TYR A 5 -36.30 43.50 3.79
C TYR A 5 -36.78 44.20 5.07
N VAL A 6 -36.03 45.20 5.55
CA VAL A 6 -36.43 46.03 6.69
C VAL A 6 -37.74 46.78 6.40
N GLY A 7 -37.96 47.20 5.14
CA GLY A 7 -39.23 47.78 4.69
C GLY A 7 -40.41 46.83 4.85
N TYR A 8 -40.30 45.60 4.35
CA TYR A 8 -41.36 44.59 4.51
C TYR A 8 -41.65 44.24 5.97
N LEU A 9 -40.62 44.15 6.83
CA LEU A 9 -40.81 43.91 8.26
C LEU A 9 -41.57 45.05 8.94
N LYS A 10 -41.24 46.30 8.62
CA LYS A 10 -41.96 47.48 9.14
C LYS A 10 -43.41 47.49 8.69
N ASP A 11 -43.69 47.08 7.46
CA ASP A 11 -45.05 47.03 6.91
C ASP A 11 -45.91 45.94 7.55
N VAL A 12 -45.30 44.78 7.87
CA VAL A 12 -45.94 43.72 8.66
C VAL A 12 -46.22 44.19 10.08
N GLN A 13 -45.26 44.85 10.74
CA GLN A 13 -45.44 45.41 12.09
C GLN A 13 -46.54 46.48 12.16
N ALA A 14 -46.70 47.27 11.10
CA ALA A 14 -47.73 48.28 10.98
C ALA A 14 -49.13 47.70 10.63
N GLY A 15 -49.25 46.37 10.44
CA GLY A 15 -50.53 45.72 10.14
C GLY A 15 -51.09 46.05 8.76
N LYS A 16 -50.24 46.41 7.79
CA LYS A 16 -50.70 46.74 6.44
C LYS A 16 -51.30 45.49 5.75
N PRO A 17 -52.52 45.58 5.15
CA PRO A 17 -53.12 44.46 4.44
C PRO A 17 -52.18 43.92 3.33
N GLY A 18 -51.98 42.60 3.27
CA GLY A 18 -51.12 41.94 2.29
C GLY A 18 -49.60 42.00 2.56
N ALA A 19 -49.14 42.69 3.61
CA ALA A 19 -47.71 42.83 3.90
C ALA A 19 -47.03 41.49 4.24
N SER A 20 -47.73 40.58 4.93
CA SER A 20 -47.19 39.25 5.26
C SER A 20 -46.97 38.40 4.01
N GLU A 21 -47.94 38.37 3.10
CA GLU A 21 -47.83 37.66 1.81
C GLU A 21 -46.71 38.26 0.93
N ALA A 22 -46.54 39.58 0.96
CA ALA A 22 -45.47 40.25 0.23
C ALA A 22 -44.08 39.92 0.80
N LEU A 23 -43.94 39.87 2.14
CA LEU A 23 -42.70 39.45 2.81
C LEU A 23 -42.38 37.98 2.51
N GLU A 24 -43.38 37.10 2.56
CA GLU A 24 -43.23 35.68 2.23
C GLU A 24 -42.80 35.50 0.76
N ARG A 25 -43.46 36.18 -0.17
CA ARG A 25 -43.10 36.17 -1.60
C ARG A 25 -41.67 36.64 -1.80
N PHE A 26 -41.28 37.77 -1.20
CA PHE A 26 -39.92 38.28 -1.25
C PHE A 26 -38.91 37.27 -0.69
N THR A 27 -39.22 36.65 0.45
CA THR A 27 -38.34 35.64 1.07
C THR A 27 -38.18 34.42 0.16
N ASN A 28 -39.27 33.90 -0.40
CA ASN A 28 -39.26 32.77 -1.33
C ASN A 28 -38.50 33.10 -2.62
N GLU A 29 -38.67 34.28 -3.19
CA GLU A 29 -37.89 34.74 -4.34
C GLU A 29 -36.40 34.85 -4.03
N ARG A 30 -36.04 35.28 -2.81
CA ARG A 30 -34.64 35.35 -2.36
C ARG A 30 -34.03 33.98 -2.13
N VAL A 31 -34.77 33.03 -1.55
CA VAL A 31 -34.33 31.64 -1.41
C VAL A 31 -34.07 31.04 -2.79
N LYS A 32 -35.04 31.13 -3.72
CA LYS A 32 -34.88 30.65 -5.10
C LYS A 32 -33.69 31.28 -5.82
N TYR A 33 -33.49 32.59 -5.64
CA TYR A 33 -32.33 33.29 -6.21
C TYR A 33 -31.00 32.76 -5.63
N HIS A 34 -30.96 32.53 -4.32
CA HIS A 34 -29.76 32.01 -3.66
C HIS A 34 -29.48 30.57 -4.07
N GLU A 35 -30.49 29.70 -4.10
CA GLU A 35 -30.41 28.33 -4.64
C GLU A 35 -29.82 28.33 -6.05
N ALA A 36 -30.38 29.14 -6.96
CA ALA A 36 -29.86 29.25 -8.33
C ALA A 36 -28.39 29.74 -8.39
N LYS A 37 -28.00 30.66 -7.49
CA LYS A 37 -26.61 31.14 -7.39
C LYS A 37 -25.66 30.09 -6.80
N CYS A 38 -26.12 29.32 -5.83
CA CYS A 38 -25.36 28.19 -5.28
C CYS A 38 -25.18 27.10 -6.33
N ASP A 39 -26.22 26.76 -7.08
CA ASP A 39 -26.16 25.78 -8.18
C ASP A 39 -25.20 26.24 -9.29
N GLU A 40 -25.28 27.52 -9.68
CA GLU A 40 -24.35 28.12 -10.64
C GLU A 40 -22.91 28.04 -10.14
N TRP A 41 -22.66 28.43 -8.89
CA TRP A 41 -21.33 28.38 -8.29
C TRP A 41 -20.78 26.96 -8.20
N GLN A 42 -21.59 25.98 -7.76
CA GLN A 42 -21.20 24.57 -7.69
C GLN A 42 -20.86 24.02 -9.08
N ARG A 43 -21.67 24.34 -10.10
CA ARG A 43 -21.42 23.93 -11.49
C ARG A 43 -20.12 24.53 -12.02
N THR A 44 -19.90 25.84 -11.84
CA THR A 44 -18.65 26.49 -12.28
C THR A 44 -17.43 25.87 -11.59
N ARG A 45 -17.49 25.64 -10.27
CA ARG A 45 -16.41 24.98 -9.53
C ARG A 45 -16.12 23.56 -10.02
N LYS A 46 -17.17 22.80 -10.33
CA LYS A 46 -17.03 21.45 -10.89
C LYS A 46 -16.37 21.50 -12.26
N GLU A 47 -16.81 22.39 -13.16
CA GLU A 47 -16.23 22.56 -14.50
C GLU A 47 -14.76 23.01 -14.43
N GLU A 48 -14.42 23.93 -13.52
CA GLU A 48 -13.03 24.36 -13.27
C GLU A 48 -12.15 23.21 -12.78
N LYS A 49 -12.66 22.42 -11.81
CA LYS A 49 -11.96 21.25 -11.27
C LYS A 49 -11.71 20.19 -12.35
N GLU A 50 -12.73 19.86 -13.15
CA GLU A 50 -12.60 18.89 -14.24
C GLU A 50 -11.57 19.33 -15.29
N LYS A 51 -11.53 20.62 -15.63
CA LYS A 51 -10.51 21.18 -16.56
C LYS A 51 -9.11 21.15 -15.98
N LEU A 52 -8.96 21.44 -14.68
CA LEU A 52 -7.68 21.33 -13.99
C LEU A 52 -7.21 19.87 -14.00
N GLU A 53 -8.05 18.94 -13.58
CA GLU A 53 -7.75 17.50 -13.58
C GLU A 53 -7.35 17.00 -14.97
N GLU A 54 -8.06 17.40 -16.03
CA GLU A 54 -7.72 17.03 -17.41
C GLU A 54 -6.34 17.58 -17.82
N THR A 55 -6.05 18.84 -17.49
CA THR A 55 -4.75 19.47 -17.76
C THR A 55 -3.63 18.73 -17.03
N GLN A 56 -3.81 18.40 -15.75
CA GLN A 56 -2.83 17.66 -14.97
C GLN A 56 -2.64 16.23 -15.48
N CYS A 57 -3.71 15.52 -15.84
CA CYS A 57 -3.61 14.19 -16.45
C CYS A 57 -2.79 14.21 -17.75
N LYS A 58 -3.02 15.21 -18.61
CA LYS A 58 -2.23 15.39 -19.85
C LYS A 58 -0.77 15.63 -19.53
N ARG A 59 -0.48 16.52 -18.57
CA ARG A 59 0.89 16.82 -18.14
C ARG A 59 1.60 15.59 -17.59
N LEU A 60 0.95 14.81 -16.72
CA LEU A 60 1.51 13.55 -16.20
C LEU A 60 1.79 12.55 -17.32
N THR A 61 0.86 12.42 -18.27
CA THR A 61 1.04 11.55 -19.45
C THR A 61 2.26 11.95 -20.26
N GLU A 62 2.45 13.24 -20.52
CA GLU A 62 3.63 13.76 -21.21
C GLU A 62 4.93 13.49 -20.44
N LEU A 63 4.93 13.64 -19.12
CA LEU A 63 6.09 13.37 -18.28
C LEU A 63 6.48 11.88 -18.33
N PHE A 64 5.51 10.96 -18.21
CA PHE A 64 5.77 9.52 -18.35
C PHE A 64 6.20 9.12 -19.76
N ARG A 65 5.63 9.74 -20.80
CA ARG A 65 6.11 9.57 -22.18
C ARG A 65 7.55 10.06 -22.34
N GLY A 66 7.91 11.16 -21.68
CA GLY A 66 9.27 11.68 -21.62
C GLY A 66 10.28 10.73 -20.98
N LEU A 67 9.83 9.81 -20.12
CA LEU A 67 10.63 8.70 -19.58
C LEU A 67 10.76 7.51 -20.53
N GLY A 68 10.10 7.55 -21.70
CA GLY A 68 10.12 6.48 -22.70
C GLY A 68 9.03 5.43 -22.54
N HIS A 69 8.03 5.66 -21.68
CA HIS A 69 6.88 4.75 -21.57
C HIS A 69 5.91 4.93 -22.75
N ALA A 70 5.29 3.83 -23.20
CA ALA A 70 4.33 3.86 -24.30
C ALA A 70 2.93 4.22 -23.79
N ASP A 71 2.10 4.83 -24.65
CA ASP A 71 0.77 5.31 -24.28
C ASP A 71 -0.15 4.16 -23.79
N GLU A 72 -0.01 2.93 -24.30
CA GLU A 72 -0.82 1.79 -23.85
C GLU A 72 -0.45 1.32 -22.44
N ASP A 73 0.76 1.65 -21.96
CA ASP A 73 1.21 1.35 -20.60
C ASP A 73 0.77 2.44 -19.60
N ILE A 74 0.30 3.59 -20.09
CA ILE A 74 -0.11 4.75 -19.30
C ILE A 74 -1.63 4.78 -19.17
N GLN A 75 -2.17 4.43 -18.00
CA GLN A 75 -3.62 4.52 -17.75
C GLN A 75 -4.02 5.89 -17.19
N VAL A 76 -4.64 6.70 -18.05
CA VAL A 76 -5.13 8.06 -17.69
C VAL A 76 -6.08 8.05 -16.49
N THR A 77 -6.89 7.00 -16.32
CA THR A 77 -7.81 6.87 -15.19
C THR A 77 -7.09 6.81 -13.84
N GLU A 78 -5.89 6.23 -13.79
CA GLU A 78 -5.10 6.21 -12.55
C GLU A 78 -4.48 7.55 -12.23
N PHE A 79 -4.18 8.38 -13.22
CA PHE A 79 -3.70 9.73 -12.97
C PHE A 79 -4.77 10.62 -12.37
N LYS A 80 -6.06 10.37 -12.64
CA LYS A 80 -7.14 11.06 -11.93
C LYS A 80 -7.15 10.71 -10.44
N LEU A 81 -6.99 9.44 -10.10
CA LEU A 81 -6.85 9.00 -8.70
C LEU A 81 -5.61 9.60 -8.06
N CYS A 82 -4.49 9.63 -8.77
CA CYS A 82 -3.24 10.23 -8.34
C CYS A 82 -3.39 11.73 -8.00
N ILE A 83 -4.11 12.50 -8.82
CA ILE A 83 -4.36 13.93 -8.56
C ILE A 83 -5.12 14.12 -7.24
N TRP A 84 -6.08 13.24 -6.96
CA TRP A 84 -6.83 13.24 -5.71
C TRP A 84 -5.98 12.79 -4.51
N GLU A 85 -5.26 11.68 -4.64
CA GLU A 85 -4.43 11.12 -3.57
C GLU A 85 -3.29 12.04 -3.13
N PHE A 86 -2.72 12.82 -4.05
CA PHE A 86 -1.64 13.76 -3.74
C PHE A 86 -2.10 15.21 -3.61
N GLU A 87 -3.41 15.46 -3.59
CA GLU A 87 -4.01 16.79 -3.44
C GLU A 87 -3.36 17.83 -4.38
N ILE A 88 -3.22 17.47 -5.66
CA ILE A 88 -2.54 18.33 -6.65
C ILE A 88 -3.48 19.47 -7.06
N GLU A 89 -3.39 20.60 -6.37
CA GLU A 89 -4.21 21.80 -6.64
C GLU A 89 -3.61 22.77 -7.67
N GLY A 90 -2.33 22.59 -8.03
CA GLY A 90 -1.56 23.55 -8.84
C GLY A 90 -0.67 22.90 -9.91
N GLU A 91 0.32 23.65 -10.41
CA GLU A 91 1.28 23.14 -11.39
C GLU A 91 2.11 21.98 -10.81
N ILE A 92 2.35 20.95 -11.61
CA ILE A 92 3.24 19.83 -11.24
C ILE A 92 4.69 20.33 -11.32
N ASP A 93 5.22 20.73 -10.17
CA ASP A 93 6.63 21.03 -10.01
C ASP A 93 7.46 19.74 -9.87
N GLU A 94 8.79 19.88 -9.77
CA GLU A 94 9.70 18.75 -9.66
C GLU A 94 9.43 17.90 -8.40
N LYS A 95 9.01 18.51 -7.28
CA LYS A 95 8.76 17.77 -6.03
C LYS A 95 7.50 16.93 -6.15
N VAL A 96 6.41 17.51 -6.67
CA VAL A 96 5.17 16.80 -6.95
C VAL A 96 5.43 15.70 -7.97
N TRP A 97 6.18 16.00 -9.03
CA TRP A 97 6.55 15.01 -10.04
C TRP A 97 7.30 13.82 -9.45
N GLN A 98 8.34 14.05 -8.65
CA GLN A 98 9.09 12.95 -8.04
C GLN A 98 8.20 12.08 -7.14
N ARG A 99 7.29 12.68 -6.36
CA ARG A 99 6.34 11.93 -5.54
C ARG A 99 5.40 11.08 -6.39
N VAL A 100 4.82 11.66 -7.43
CA VAL A 100 3.93 10.95 -8.36
C VAL A 100 4.70 9.83 -9.07
N ARG A 101 5.89 10.11 -9.58
CA ARG A 101 6.74 9.15 -10.29
C ARG A 101 7.07 7.95 -9.41
N LEU A 102 7.57 8.17 -8.19
CA LEU A 102 7.94 7.09 -7.27
C LEU A 102 6.76 6.16 -6.96
N ASN A 103 5.53 6.70 -6.89
CA ASN A 103 4.34 5.91 -6.60
C ASN A 103 3.71 5.25 -7.84
N ARG A 104 3.78 5.89 -9.00
CA ARG A 104 3.03 5.49 -10.21
C ARG A 104 3.87 4.85 -11.31
N GLU A 105 5.17 5.11 -11.36
CA GLU A 105 6.07 4.43 -12.31
C GLU A 105 6.06 2.89 -12.15
N PRO A 106 6.02 2.32 -10.93
CA PRO A 106 5.85 0.88 -10.75
C PRO A 106 4.62 0.31 -11.46
N ASP A 107 3.51 1.07 -11.49
CA ASP A 107 2.24 0.66 -12.11
C ASP A 107 2.35 0.64 -13.64
N VAL A 108 2.98 1.68 -14.20
CA VAL A 108 3.27 1.78 -15.64
C VAL A 108 4.22 0.66 -16.08
N ILE A 109 5.29 0.41 -15.31
CA ILE A 109 6.20 -0.70 -15.59
C ILE A 109 5.45 -2.04 -15.52
N ALA A 110 4.66 -2.29 -14.49
CA ALA A 110 3.89 -3.54 -14.35
C ALA A 110 2.99 -3.81 -15.56
N ARG A 111 2.33 -2.77 -16.10
CA ARG A 111 1.54 -2.89 -17.34
C ARG A 111 2.39 -3.22 -18.54
N ARG A 112 3.54 -2.54 -18.70
CA ARG A 112 4.48 -2.84 -19.78
C ARG A 112 4.91 -4.31 -19.75
N LEU A 113 5.22 -4.84 -18.56
CA LEU A 113 5.57 -6.25 -18.39
C LEU A 113 4.39 -7.15 -18.74
N LYS A 114 3.18 -6.87 -18.26
CA LYS A 114 1.97 -7.65 -18.57
C LYS A 114 1.64 -7.64 -20.07
N ARG A 115 1.82 -6.50 -20.74
CA ARG A 115 1.68 -6.39 -22.20
C ARG A 115 2.69 -7.29 -22.89
N PHE A 116 3.94 -7.28 -22.45
CA PHE A 116 4.98 -8.13 -23.01
C PHE A 116 4.71 -9.62 -22.77
N GLU A 117 4.23 -10.01 -21.60
CA GLU A 117 3.77 -11.38 -21.31
C GLU A 117 2.66 -11.84 -22.24
N THR A 118 1.75 -10.92 -22.59
CA THR A 118 0.64 -11.19 -23.51
C THR A 118 1.13 -11.30 -24.95
N GLN A 119 2.09 -10.47 -25.36
CA GLN A 119 2.64 -10.46 -26.72
C GLN A 119 3.60 -11.63 -26.99
N TYR A 120 4.39 -12.04 -25.98
CA TYR A 120 5.44 -13.05 -26.11
C TYR A 120 5.37 -14.13 -25.01
N PRO A 121 4.23 -14.82 -24.84
CA PRO A 121 4.00 -15.70 -23.69
C PRO A 121 5.01 -16.85 -23.60
N ASP A 122 5.34 -17.49 -24.71
CA ASP A 122 6.26 -18.63 -24.73
C ASP A 122 7.69 -18.21 -24.42
N ILE A 123 8.14 -17.06 -24.95
CA ILE A 123 9.48 -16.51 -24.68
C ILE A 123 9.60 -16.17 -23.20
N VAL A 124 8.62 -15.45 -22.65
CA VAL A 124 8.64 -15.08 -21.22
C VAL A 124 8.62 -16.32 -20.33
N LYS A 125 7.77 -17.31 -20.65
CA LYS A 125 7.69 -18.55 -19.88
C LYS A 125 9.02 -19.30 -19.82
N VAL A 126 9.71 -19.45 -20.97
CA VAL A 126 11.02 -20.10 -21.03
C VAL A 126 12.06 -19.32 -20.21
N ARG A 127 12.07 -17.99 -20.32
CA ARG A 127 13.02 -17.13 -19.60
C ARG A 127 12.78 -17.10 -18.09
N LYS A 128 11.52 -17.03 -17.65
CA LYS A 128 11.16 -17.17 -16.22
C LYS A 128 11.60 -18.53 -15.69
N SER A 129 11.40 -19.61 -16.44
CA SER A 129 11.84 -20.96 -16.05
C SER A 129 13.35 -21.03 -15.85
N LEU A 130 14.13 -20.42 -16.75
CA LEU A 130 15.58 -20.32 -16.62
C LEU A 130 15.98 -19.59 -15.32
N VAL A 131 15.40 -18.41 -15.07
CA VAL A 131 15.68 -17.64 -13.84
C VAL A 131 15.25 -18.42 -12.59
N LYS A 132 14.10 -19.10 -12.62
CA LYS A 132 13.62 -19.94 -11.52
C LYS A 132 14.61 -21.05 -11.18
N ASN A 133 15.19 -21.70 -12.19
CA ASN A 133 16.17 -22.77 -11.97
C ASN A 133 17.46 -22.22 -11.35
N ILE A 134 17.99 -21.13 -11.89
CA ILE A 134 19.17 -20.43 -11.34
C ILE A 134 18.94 -20.04 -9.88
N TYR A 135 17.77 -19.46 -9.60
CA TYR A 135 17.38 -19.05 -8.26
C TYR A 135 17.24 -20.24 -7.30
N HIS A 136 16.67 -21.34 -7.78
CA HIS A 136 16.56 -22.57 -7.01
C HIS A 136 17.94 -23.16 -6.68
N ASP A 137 18.85 -23.21 -7.64
CA ASP A 137 20.22 -23.69 -7.43
C ASP A 137 20.93 -22.85 -6.36
N TYR A 138 20.81 -21.52 -6.41
CA TYR A 138 21.31 -20.63 -5.37
C TYR A 138 20.68 -20.94 -4.00
N ALA A 139 19.35 -21.10 -3.93
CA ALA A 139 18.65 -21.42 -2.69
C ALA A 139 19.12 -22.75 -2.06
N GLN A 140 19.50 -23.73 -2.87
CA GLN A 140 20.03 -25.01 -2.38
C GLN A 140 21.40 -24.88 -1.71
N THR A 141 22.18 -23.86 -2.06
CA THR A 141 23.47 -23.58 -1.38
C THR A 141 23.30 -23.05 0.04
N LEU A 142 22.11 -22.56 0.39
CA LEU A 142 21.82 -21.96 1.70
C LEU A 142 21.28 -22.99 2.69
N ARG A 143 21.48 -22.70 3.99
CA ARG A 143 20.88 -23.48 5.09
C ARG A 143 19.36 -23.36 5.04
N PRO A 144 18.60 -24.40 5.46
CA PRO A 144 17.15 -24.36 5.43
C PRO A 144 16.51 -23.12 6.09
N SER A 145 17.05 -22.67 7.22
CA SER A 145 16.56 -21.46 7.91
C SER A 145 16.75 -20.19 7.09
N ASP A 146 17.84 -20.10 6.31
CA ASP A 146 18.14 -18.91 5.49
C ASP A 146 17.26 -18.89 4.24
N ARG A 147 16.79 -20.05 3.77
CA ARG A 147 15.84 -20.17 2.65
C ARG A 147 14.50 -19.53 2.94
N LEU A 148 14.08 -19.51 4.22
CA LEU A 148 12.86 -18.82 4.66
C LEU A 148 12.99 -17.30 4.60
N ARG A 149 14.19 -16.75 4.41
CA ARG A 149 14.38 -15.31 4.26
C ARG A 149 14.59 -14.90 2.82
N LEU A 150 14.55 -15.84 1.88
CA LEU A 150 14.75 -15.53 0.47
C LEU A 150 13.55 -14.76 -0.11
N PRO A 151 13.76 -13.81 -1.04
CA PRO A 151 12.65 -13.21 -1.77
C PRO A 151 11.87 -14.29 -2.55
N PRO A 152 10.57 -14.09 -2.79
CA PRO A 152 9.87 -14.95 -3.73
C PRO A 152 10.46 -14.78 -5.13
N VAL A 153 10.43 -15.85 -5.94
CA VAL A 153 11.02 -15.83 -7.29
C VAL A 153 10.39 -14.76 -8.19
N ASP A 154 9.11 -14.46 -7.98
CA ASP A 154 8.41 -13.42 -8.71
C ASP A 154 8.98 -12.02 -8.45
N MET A 155 9.46 -11.75 -7.24
CA MET A 155 10.19 -10.53 -6.93
C MET A 155 11.53 -10.49 -7.67
N VAL A 156 12.23 -11.62 -7.74
CA VAL A 156 13.51 -11.74 -8.46
C VAL A 156 13.32 -11.40 -9.95
N TYR A 157 12.21 -11.81 -10.58
CA TYR A 157 11.89 -11.43 -11.96
C TYR A 157 11.74 -9.92 -12.17
N MET A 158 11.39 -9.16 -11.12
CA MET A 158 11.18 -7.71 -11.19
C MET A 158 12.45 -6.90 -10.98
N THR A 159 13.54 -7.53 -10.50
CA THR A 159 14.84 -6.86 -10.36
C THR A 159 15.37 -6.43 -11.74
N PRO A 160 16.07 -5.28 -11.85
CA PRO A 160 16.44 -4.71 -13.15
C PRO A 160 17.15 -5.70 -14.09
N SER A 161 18.15 -6.43 -13.58
CA SER A 161 18.95 -7.38 -14.37
C SER A 161 18.10 -8.53 -14.93
N PHE A 162 17.26 -9.16 -14.11
CA PHE A 162 16.40 -10.25 -14.59
C PHE A 162 15.21 -9.74 -15.41
N ARG A 163 14.61 -8.62 -15.03
CA ARG A 163 13.50 -7.99 -15.74
C ARG A 163 13.88 -7.64 -17.17
N PHE A 164 15.06 -7.04 -17.37
CA PHE A 164 15.56 -6.72 -18.71
C PHE A 164 15.65 -7.99 -19.59
N ASN A 165 16.27 -9.05 -19.06
CA ASN A 165 16.45 -10.31 -19.76
C ASN A 165 15.12 -11.00 -20.07
N ILE A 166 14.14 -10.94 -19.16
CA ILE A 166 12.83 -11.58 -19.35
C ILE A 166 11.96 -10.77 -20.33
N TYR A 167 11.87 -9.46 -20.16
CA TYR A 167 10.80 -8.63 -20.73
C TYR A 167 11.22 -7.55 -21.73
N GLU A 168 12.48 -7.14 -21.75
CA GLU A 168 12.87 -5.92 -22.49
C GLU A 168 13.67 -6.24 -23.75
N ASN A 169 14.12 -7.49 -23.93
CA ASN A 169 14.91 -7.92 -25.08
C ASN A 169 14.32 -9.16 -25.78
N PRO A 170 13.19 -9.08 -26.51
CA PRO A 170 12.54 -10.23 -27.14
C PRO A 170 13.41 -10.94 -28.18
N HIS A 171 14.33 -10.22 -28.81
CA HIS A 171 15.13 -10.72 -29.93
C HIS A 171 16.46 -11.37 -29.51
N ALA A 172 16.82 -11.31 -28.22
CA ALA A 172 18.02 -12.01 -27.73
C ALA A 172 17.93 -13.51 -27.98
N SER A 173 19.04 -14.08 -28.47
CA SER A 173 19.17 -15.53 -28.65
C SER A 173 19.06 -16.22 -27.28
N PRO A 174 18.55 -17.47 -27.23
CA PRO A 174 18.46 -18.21 -25.97
C PRO A 174 19.80 -18.33 -25.22
N GLN A 175 20.90 -18.45 -25.97
CA GLN A 175 22.25 -18.53 -25.40
C GLN A 175 22.67 -17.21 -24.75
N ALA A 176 22.43 -16.07 -25.41
CA ALA A 176 22.75 -14.76 -24.85
C ALA A 176 21.94 -14.47 -23.57
N VAL A 177 20.65 -14.82 -23.57
CA VAL A 177 19.80 -14.68 -22.37
C VAL A 177 20.34 -15.55 -21.23
N LYS A 178 20.76 -16.78 -21.52
CA LYS A 178 21.35 -17.66 -20.52
C LYS A 178 22.60 -17.06 -19.88
N GLU A 179 23.54 -16.60 -20.69
CA GLU A 179 24.78 -15.98 -20.21
C GLU A 179 24.50 -14.72 -19.36
N GLN A 180 23.53 -13.90 -19.77
CA GLN A 180 23.11 -12.71 -19.02
C GLN A 180 22.41 -13.07 -17.70
N CYS A 181 21.60 -14.14 -17.67
CA CYS A 181 20.99 -14.65 -16.46
C CYS A 181 22.04 -15.25 -15.50
N ASP A 182 23.04 -15.96 -16.02
CA ASP A 182 24.16 -16.50 -15.24
C ASP A 182 25.02 -15.38 -14.63
N GLU A 183 25.20 -14.26 -15.34
CA GLU A 183 25.83 -13.05 -14.79
C GLU A 183 24.98 -12.43 -13.68
N ALA A 184 23.68 -12.21 -13.94
CA ALA A 184 22.75 -11.67 -12.95
C ALA A 184 22.65 -12.58 -11.70
N ALA A 185 22.82 -13.90 -11.86
CA ALA A 185 22.85 -14.86 -10.75
C ALA A 185 23.94 -14.53 -9.71
N ARG A 186 25.07 -13.96 -10.14
CA ARG A 186 26.16 -13.58 -9.23
C ARG A 186 25.78 -12.42 -8.31
N GLN A 187 24.75 -11.65 -8.68
CA GLN A 187 24.19 -10.55 -7.89
C GLN A 187 23.09 -11.02 -6.93
N LEU A 188 22.70 -12.29 -6.91
CA LEU A 188 21.64 -12.79 -6.03
C LEU A 188 21.85 -12.47 -4.54
N PRO A 189 23.06 -12.60 -3.95
CA PRO A 189 23.27 -12.20 -2.56
C PRO A 189 22.95 -10.72 -2.29
N GLU A 190 23.30 -9.83 -3.22
CA GLU A 190 23.01 -8.39 -3.13
C GLU A 190 21.51 -8.11 -3.30
N ILE A 191 20.84 -8.82 -4.21
CA ILE A 191 19.38 -8.77 -4.40
C ILE A 191 18.67 -9.19 -3.11
N VAL A 192 19.10 -10.28 -2.46
CA VAL A 192 18.53 -10.74 -1.18
C VAL A 192 18.72 -9.68 -0.09
N SER A 193 19.91 -9.09 0.01
CA SER A 193 20.19 -8.01 0.97
C SER A 193 19.31 -6.78 0.71
N THR A 194 19.15 -6.38 -0.55
CA THR A 194 18.30 -5.27 -0.96
C THR A 194 16.83 -5.55 -0.61
N TYR A 195 16.36 -6.78 -0.85
CA TYR A 195 15.03 -7.21 -0.47
C TYR A 195 14.80 -7.09 1.05
N HIS A 196 15.73 -7.56 1.88
CA HIS A 196 15.63 -7.42 3.34
C HIS A 196 15.58 -5.97 3.78
N ALA A 197 16.44 -5.13 3.21
CA ALA A 197 16.47 -3.70 3.48
C ALA A 197 15.15 -3.02 3.10
N SER A 198 14.57 -3.39 1.95
CA SER A 198 13.29 -2.85 1.46
C SER A 198 12.13 -3.23 2.37
N ILE A 199 12.03 -4.51 2.77
CA ILE A 199 11.02 -4.99 3.73
C ILE A 199 11.19 -4.25 5.06
N LYS A 200 12.42 -4.17 5.58
CA LYS A 200 12.72 -3.45 6.82
C LYS A 200 12.25 -1.99 6.74
N ALA A 201 12.61 -1.28 5.67
CA ALA A 201 12.23 0.11 5.48
C ALA A 201 10.69 0.28 5.43
N ALA A 202 9.99 -0.58 4.68
CA ALA A 202 8.54 -0.56 4.59
C ALA A 202 7.85 -0.78 5.95
N LEU A 203 8.34 -1.74 6.75
CA LEU A 203 7.82 -1.99 8.09
C LEU A 203 8.10 -0.83 9.07
N LEU A 204 9.23 -0.14 8.93
CA LEU A 204 9.53 1.08 9.71
C LEU A 204 8.57 2.21 9.38
N VAL A 205 8.21 2.39 8.11
CA VAL A 205 7.19 3.36 7.68
C VAL A 205 5.85 3.03 8.35
N ALA A 206 5.41 1.76 8.31
CA ALA A 206 4.16 1.32 8.94
C ALA A 206 4.13 1.58 10.46
N ILE A 207 5.23 1.31 11.17
CA ILE A 207 5.38 1.64 12.60
C ILE A 207 5.25 3.15 12.78
N ASN A 208 6.01 3.94 12.03
CA ASN A 208 6.02 5.39 12.18
C ASN A 208 4.64 6.00 11.93
N SER A 209 3.90 5.57 10.89
CA SER A 209 2.53 6.01 10.64
C SER A 209 1.64 5.74 11.87
N ALA A 210 1.70 4.54 12.45
CA ALA A 210 0.93 4.20 13.64
C ALA A 210 1.34 4.97 14.92
N ALA A 211 2.59 5.40 15.03
CA ALA A 211 3.09 6.21 16.15
C ALA A 211 2.35 7.56 16.25
N HIS A 212 2.11 8.18 15.09
CA HIS A 212 1.49 9.50 14.99
C HIS A 212 0.04 9.46 15.48
N ASP A 213 -0.68 8.38 15.19
CA ASP A 213 -2.10 8.27 15.50
C ASP A 213 -2.38 7.87 16.94
N ARG A 214 -1.56 6.99 17.53
CA ARG A 214 -1.94 6.30 18.78
C ARG A 214 -1.04 6.56 19.98
N LYS A 215 0.02 7.39 19.82
CA LYS A 215 1.05 7.73 20.85
C LYS A 215 1.43 6.59 21.80
N PRO A 216 1.74 5.39 21.29
CA PRO A 216 2.21 4.33 22.17
C PRO A 216 3.58 4.68 22.76
N ASP A 217 3.86 4.19 23.97
CA ASP A 217 5.07 4.51 24.73
C ASP A 217 6.29 3.80 24.12
N TRP A 218 6.80 4.36 23.03
CA TRP A 218 7.81 3.71 22.19
C TRP A 218 9.23 4.15 22.46
N LYS A 219 9.42 5.11 23.37
CA LYS A 219 10.65 5.86 23.53
C LYS A 219 11.84 5.03 24.05
N GLU A 220 11.58 3.89 24.68
CA GLU A 220 12.63 3.09 25.34
C GLU A 220 13.38 2.14 24.39
N LEU A 221 12.81 1.78 23.24
CA LEU A 221 13.42 0.84 22.31
C LEU A 221 13.56 1.47 20.92
N GLY A 222 14.77 1.45 20.37
CA GLY A 222 15.01 1.85 18.99
C GLY A 222 14.09 1.11 18.02
N LEU A 223 13.58 1.80 16.98
CA LEU A 223 12.60 1.27 16.03
C LEU A 223 13.06 -0.05 15.37
N ASP A 224 14.35 -0.16 15.07
CA ASP A 224 14.95 -1.38 14.51
C ASP A 224 14.80 -2.60 15.42
N HIS A 225 14.93 -2.42 16.73
CA HIS A 225 14.77 -3.53 17.68
C HIS A 225 13.32 -3.99 17.72
N ARG A 226 12.36 -3.06 17.56
CA ARG A 226 10.93 -3.37 17.56
C ARG A 226 10.54 -4.32 16.44
N LEU A 227 11.14 -4.19 15.26
CA LEU A 227 10.86 -5.09 14.13
C LEU A 227 11.14 -6.57 14.47
N GLY A 228 12.08 -6.84 15.38
CA GLY A 228 12.39 -8.20 15.83
C GLY A 228 11.47 -8.75 16.93
N LEU A 229 10.54 -7.95 17.45
CA LEU A 229 9.66 -8.38 18.53
C LEU A 229 8.50 -9.23 17.99
N ALA A 230 8.12 -10.25 18.76
CA ALA A 230 6.96 -11.09 18.45
C ALA A 230 5.66 -10.28 18.46
N THR A 231 5.60 -9.20 19.22
CA THR A 231 4.41 -8.35 19.30
C THR A 231 4.26 -7.44 18.09
N SER A 232 5.30 -7.24 17.28
CA SER A 232 5.22 -6.36 16.12
C SER A 232 4.42 -7.04 15.02
N ALA A 233 3.19 -6.61 14.85
CA ALA A 233 2.23 -7.21 13.94
C ALA A 233 1.90 -6.25 12.80
N PHE A 234 1.87 -6.80 11.60
CA PHE A 234 1.66 -6.05 10.38
C PHE A 234 0.58 -6.71 9.54
N GLU A 235 -0.25 -5.88 8.92
CA GLU A 235 -1.06 -6.24 7.77
C GLU A 235 -0.29 -5.87 6.50
N SER A 236 -0.52 -6.60 5.42
CA SER A 236 0.07 -6.29 4.12
C SER A 236 -1.04 -6.25 3.09
N GLU A 237 -0.96 -5.31 2.14
CA GLU A 237 -1.90 -5.22 1.01
C GLU A 237 -1.99 -6.54 0.19
N LEU A 238 -0.99 -7.41 0.33
CA LEU A 238 -0.90 -8.69 -0.35
C LEU A 238 -1.60 -9.84 0.38
N VAL A 239 -1.91 -9.69 1.65
CA VAL A 239 -2.42 -10.78 2.48
C VAL A 239 -3.87 -10.51 2.76
N ASP A 240 -4.74 -11.52 2.59
CA ASP A 240 -6.13 -11.39 2.99
C ASP A 240 -6.21 -10.88 4.44
N GLU A 241 -7.15 -9.98 4.72
CA GLU A 241 -7.30 -9.11 5.91
C GLU A 241 -7.27 -9.82 7.30
N LEU A 242 -7.03 -11.13 7.36
CA LEU A 242 -7.14 -11.95 8.57
C LEU A 242 -5.83 -12.60 9.02
N THR A 243 -4.71 -12.40 8.33
CA THR A 243 -3.44 -13.05 8.70
C THR A 243 -2.38 -12.03 9.11
N PRO A 244 -2.25 -11.72 10.42
CA PRO A 244 -1.23 -10.81 10.90
C PRO A 244 0.18 -11.40 10.70
N LEU A 245 1.07 -10.61 10.11
CA LEU A 245 2.47 -10.95 9.95
C LEU A 245 3.24 -10.46 11.17
N CYS A 246 3.83 -11.38 11.93
CA CYS A 246 4.49 -11.06 13.20
C CYS A 246 6.00 -11.03 13.04
N SER A 247 6.64 -9.92 13.44
CA SER A 247 8.07 -9.62 13.29
C SER A 247 8.56 -9.55 11.84
N ILE A 248 9.72 -8.93 11.62
CA ILE A 248 10.36 -8.91 10.30
C ILE A 248 10.69 -10.31 9.78
N ASP A 249 11.12 -11.22 10.66
CA ASP A 249 11.44 -12.59 10.26
C ASP A 249 10.19 -13.36 9.83
N GLY A 250 9.05 -13.12 10.49
CA GLY A 250 7.77 -13.71 10.10
C GLY A 250 7.25 -13.15 8.77
N VAL A 251 7.42 -11.85 8.52
CA VAL A 251 7.10 -11.23 7.23
C VAL A 251 7.94 -11.84 6.10
N LEU A 252 9.26 -11.96 6.30
CA LEU A 252 10.17 -12.57 5.32
C LEU A 252 9.81 -14.04 5.06
N ALA A 253 9.58 -14.81 6.14
CA ALA A 253 9.17 -16.21 6.06
C ALA A 253 7.87 -16.39 5.29
N TYR A 254 6.86 -15.58 5.59
CA TYR A 254 5.58 -15.62 4.90
C TYR A 254 5.75 -15.46 3.39
N PHE A 255 6.45 -14.39 2.96
CA PHE A 255 6.67 -14.14 1.53
C PHE A 255 7.58 -15.16 0.84
N ALA A 256 8.48 -15.81 1.57
CA ALA A 256 9.31 -16.88 1.01
C ALA A 256 8.50 -18.17 0.75
N THR A 257 7.45 -18.43 1.54
CA THR A 257 6.64 -19.65 1.46
C THR A 257 5.45 -19.54 0.54
N GLU A 258 4.91 -18.34 0.38
CA GLU A 258 3.76 -18.11 -0.46
C GLU A 258 4.15 -18.18 -1.95
N GLU A 259 3.57 -19.15 -2.68
CA GLU A 259 3.49 -19.08 -4.14
C GLU A 259 2.47 -18.02 -4.51
N LEU A 260 2.88 -16.76 -4.35
CA LEU A 260 2.05 -15.62 -4.66
C LEU A 260 1.68 -15.63 -6.14
N ALA A 261 0.39 -15.49 -6.42
CA ALA A 261 -0.12 -15.46 -7.79
C ALA A 261 0.63 -14.40 -8.62
N THR A 262 0.86 -14.72 -9.89
CA THR A 262 1.70 -13.98 -10.86
C THR A 262 1.29 -12.52 -11.10
N GLU A 263 0.15 -12.06 -10.58
CA GLU A 263 -0.36 -10.70 -10.80
C GLU A 263 0.23 -9.65 -9.83
N ARG A 264 1.20 -10.01 -8.99
CA ARG A 264 1.76 -9.12 -7.95
C ARG A 264 3.05 -8.41 -8.33
N GLY A 265 3.45 -8.43 -9.60
CA GLY A 265 4.62 -7.70 -10.10
C GLY A 265 4.65 -6.22 -9.69
N ARG A 266 3.48 -5.58 -9.67
CA ARG A 266 3.28 -4.20 -9.17
C ARG A 266 3.79 -4.01 -7.73
N TYR A 267 3.42 -4.92 -6.83
CA TYR A 267 3.82 -4.84 -5.42
C TYR A 267 5.34 -4.95 -5.28
N TRP A 268 5.97 -5.88 -5.99
CA TRP A 268 7.43 -6.06 -5.94
C TRP A 268 8.18 -4.87 -6.51
N LEU A 269 7.66 -4.25 -7.59
CA LEU A 269 8.23 -3.02 -8.14
C LEU A 269 8.13 -1.85 -7.15
N ARG A 270 6.98 -1.70 -6.46
CA ARG A 270 6.82 -0.72 -5.38
C ARG A 270 7.79 -0.98 -4.24
N LEU A 271 7.90 -2.22 -3.77
CA LEU A 271 8.83 -2.59 -2.69
C LEU A 271 10.28 -2.26 -3.04
N LEU A 272 10.72 -2.56 -4.26
CA LEU A 272 12.06 -2.23 -4.74
C LEU A 272 12.33 -0.72 -4.80
N ALA A 273 11.30 0.08 -5.12
CA ALA A 273 11.40 1.53 -5.20
C ALA A 273 11.50 2.24 -3.83
N ILE A 274 11.21 1.56 -2.71
CA ILE A 274 11.31 2.15 -1.37
C ILE A 274 12.75 2.59 -1.06
N ASN A 275 13.75 1.89 -1.56
CA ASN A 275 15.16 2.28 -1.35
C ASN A 275 15.51 3.61 -2.03
N ASP A 276 14.70 4.06 -3.00
CA ASP A 276 14.88 5.34 -3.68
C ASP A 276 14.19 6.51 -2.93
N GLY A 277 13.76 6.28 -1.69
CA GLY A 277 13.13 7.28 -0.83
C GLY A 277 11.61 7.39 -1.00
N ALA A 278 10.98 6.39 -1.62
CA ALA A 278 9.53 6.37 -1.76
C ALA A 278 8.86 6.01 -0.42
N GLU A 279 8.01 6.90 0.09
CA GLU A 279 7.12 6.65 1.23
C GLU A 279 5.91 5.84 0.75
N ILE A 280 6.13 4.56 0.50
CA ILE A 280 5.09 3.66 0.02
C ILE A 280 4.59 2.82 1.20
N GLU A 281 3.33 3.03 1.57
CA GLU A 281 2.62 2.17 2.50
C GLU A 281 2.32 0.84 1.80
N LEU A 282 3.11 -0.19 2.10
CA LEU A 282 2.89 -1.58 1.68
C LEU A 282 2.42 -2.48 2.83
N PHE A 283 2.58 -1.95 4.04
CA PHE A 283 2.22 -2.59 5.28
C PHE A 283 1.49 -1.58 6.15
N GLU A 284 0.55 -2.08 6.92
CA GLU A 284 -0.12 -1.34 7.97
C GLU A 284 0.22 -1.99 9.32
N TRP A 285 0.21 -1.21 10.39
CA TRP A 285 0.40 -1.75 11.73
C TRP A 285 -0.91 -2.35 12.26
N ASP A 286 -0.92 -3.67 12.48
CA ASP A 286 -2.09 -4.34 13.06
C ASP A 286 -2.12 -4.15 14.57
N TRP A 287 -2.88 -3.14 15.00
CA TRP A 287 -3.05 -2.84 16.41
C TRP A 287 -3.80 -3.93 17.17
N VAL A 288 -4.73 -4.63 16.51
CA VAL A 288 -5.54 -5.67 17.16
C VAL A 288 -4.65 -6.87 17.43
N ALA A 289 -3.89 -7.35 16.45
CA ALA A 289 -2.91 -8.40 16.64
C ALA A 289 -1.81 -8.00 17.64
N TYR A 290 -1.29 -6.76 17.57
CA TYR A 290 -0.33 -6.27 18.57
C TYR A 290 -0.87 -6.41 20.01
N LYS A 291 -2.13 -6.04 20.25
CA LYS A 291 -2.76 -6.18 21.58
C LYS A 291 -2.95 -7.63 21.99
N ILE A 292 -3.39 -8.48 21.07
CA ILE A 292 -3.55 -9.91 21.31
C ILE A 292 -2.19 -10.54 21.68
N LEU A 293 -1.13 -10.24 20.92
CA LEU A 293 0.22 -10.75 21.14
C LEU A 293 0.82 -10.22 22.44
N THR A 294 0.52 -8.98 22.82
CA THR A 294 0.94 -8.41 24.11
C THR A 294 0.30 -9.17 25.27
N VAL A 295 -1.01 -9.45 25.21
CA VAL A 295 -1.71 -10.23 26.25
C VAL A 295 -1.18 -11.66 26.30
N LEU A 296 -0.91 -12.26 25.13
CA LEU A 296 -0.36 -13.61 25.05
C LEU A 296 1.06 -13.68 25.64
N ALA A 297 1.93 -12.71 25.34
CA ALA A 297 3.26 -12.63 25.96
C ALA A 297 3.16 -12.61 27.48
N LEU A 298 2.30 -11.73 28.04
CA LEU A 298 2.08 -11.64 29.48
C LEU A 298 1.56 -12.96 30.07
N ALA A 299 0.61 -13.62 29.39
CA ALA A 299 0.06 -14.91 29.82
C ALA A 299 1.13 -16.03 29.83
N LEU A 300 2.13 -15.94 28.96
CA LEU A 300 3.28 -16.85 28.90
C LEU A 300 4.41 -16.48 29.90
N GLY A 301 4.24 -15.40 30.67
CA GLY A 301 5.28 -14.88 31.56
C GLY A 301 6.47 -14.25 30.81
N LEU A 302 6.24 -13.79 29.58
CA LEU A 302 7.21 -13.05 28.78
C LEU A 302 7.01 -11.54 28.95
N ASP A 303 8.09 -10.78 28.79
CA ASP A 303 8.04 -9.32 28.71
C ASP A 303 7.62 -8.92 27.28
N PRO A 304 6.42 -8.36 27.05
CA PRO A 304 5.95 -8.02 25.70
C PRO A 304 6.81 -6.98 24.99
N VAL A 305 7.64 -6.24 25.74
CA VAL A 305 8.52 -5.21 25.19
C VAL A 305 9.83 -5.83 24.68
N LYS A 306 10.18 -7.05 25.10
CA LYS A 306 11.44 -7.72 24.73
C LYS A 306 11.25 -9.07 24.07
N ALA A 307 10.03 -9.62 24.12
CA ALA A 307 9.73 -10.95 23.61
C ALA A 307 9.96 -11.02 22.10
N THR A 308 10.84 -11.90 21.69
CA THR A 308 11.11 -12.28 20.30
C THR A 308 10.21 -13.46 19.89
N PRO A 309 10.04 -13.72 18.59
CA PRO A 309 9.32 -14.92 18.13
C PRO A 309 9.86 -16.22 18.74
N ARG A 310 11.18 -16.29 18.96
CA ARG A 310 11.83 -17.44 19.58
C ARG A 310 11.42 -17.64 21.05
N ASP A 311 11.26 -16.56 21.81
CA ASP A 311 10.78 -16.66 23.21
C ASP A 311 9.37 -17.26 23.24
N PHE A 312 8.54 -16.91 22.26
CA PHE A 312 7.23 -17.53 22.08
C PHE A 312 7.37 -19.01 21.74
N ASP A 313 8.20 -19.40 20.75
CA ASP A 313 8.38 -20.81 20.37
C ASP A 313 8.87 -21.68 21.54
N GLU A 314 9.83 -21.19 22.31
CA GLU A 314 10.39 -21.90 23.48
C GLU A 314 9.31 -22.14 24.55
N ARG A 315 8.40 -21.19 24.76
CA ARG A 315 7.28 -21.31 25.72
C ARG A 315 6.04 -22.02 25.14
N ALA A 316 5.78 -21.84 23.84
CA ALA A 316 4.62 -22.36 23.11
C ALA A 316 4.80 -23.80 22.66
N SER A 317 6.00 -24.37 22.76
CA SER A 317 6.23 -25.82 22.78
C SER A 317 5.32 -26.56 23.79
N LEU A 318 4.75 -25.84 24.77
CA LEU A 318 3.76 -26.32 25.73
C LEU A 318 2.29 -26.20 25.29
N MET A 319 1.98 -25.52 24.16
CA MET A 319 0.60 -25.21 23.72
C MET A 319 0.13 -25.95 22.45
N PHE A 320 1.03 -26.59 21.70
CA PHE A 320 0.62 -27.39 20.54
C PHE A 320 0.02 -28.73 21.00
N CYS A 321 -1.29 -28.72 21.24
CA CYS A 321 -2.07 -29.95 21.33
C CYS A 321 -2.14 -30.58 19.94
N GLY A 322 -1.52 -31.76 19.76
CA GLY A 322 -1.46 -32.52 18.51
C GLY A 322 -2.81 -33.09 18.00
N ALA A 323 -3.93 -32.65 18.56
CA ALA A 323 -5.25 -32.98 18.03
C ALA A 323 -5.65 -31.92 16.99
N GLY A 324 -5.93 -32.36 15.76
CA GLY A 324 -6.22 -31.54 14.57
C GLY A 324 -7.45 -30.61 14.61
N GLY A 325 -7.89 -30.17 15.80
CA GLY A 325 -8.93 -29.16 16.01
C GLY A 325 -8.50 -27.92 16.80
N CYS A 326 -7.26 -27.84 17.29
CA CYS A 326 -6.87 -26.78 18.24
C CYS A 326 -6.68 -25.38 17.64
N SER A 327 -6.34 -25.26 16.35
CA SER A 327 -6.26 -23.96 15.67
C SER A 327 -7.61 -23.23 15.69
N ASN A 328 -8.72 -23.96 15.50
CA ASN A 328 -10.08 -23.41 15.58
C ASN A 328 -10.47 -23.00 17.01
N VAL A 329 -9.92 -23.64 18.04
CA VAL A 329 -10.19 -23.30 19.45
C VAL A 329 -9.41 -22.05 19.86
N MET A 330 -8.14 -21.93 19.44
CA MET A 330 -7.33 -20.73 19.69
C MET A 330 -7.92 -19.50 19.01
N MET A 331 -8.35 -19.63 17.75
CA MET A 331 -9.06 -18.55 17.03
C MET A 331 -10.42 -18.21 17.66
N ARG A 332 -11.16 -19.19 18.21
CA ARG A 332 -12.40 -18.93 18.97
C ARG A 332 -12.13 -18.25 20.32
N MET A 333 -11.08 -18.64 21.04
CA MET A 333 -10.70 -17.97 22.29
C MET A 333 -10.29 -16.52 22.04
N MET A 334 -9.50 -16.25 21.01
CA MET A 334 -9.10 -14.89 20.65
C MET A 334 -10.31 -14.03 20.24
N ARG A 335 -11.29 -14.59 19.49
CA ARG A 335 -12.56 -13.88 19.17
C ARG A 335 -13.43 -13.60 20.40
N ASN A 336 -13.48 -14.51 21.37
CA ASN A 336 -14.24 -14.28 22.61
C ASN A 336 -13.58 -13.24 23.51
N ILE A 337 -12.25 -13.18 23.52
CA ILE A 337 -11.50 -12.14 24.25
C ILE A 337 -11.72 -10.77 23.60
N SER A 338 -11.68 -10.66 22.26
CA SER A 338 -11.95 -9.38 21.59
C SER A 338 -13.39 -8.88 21.83
N SER A 339 -14.37 -9.78 21.82
CA SER A 339 -15.78 -9.47 22.11
C SER A 339 -15.99 -8.96 23.55
N SER A 340 -15.23 -9.52 24.50
CA SER A 340 -15.30 -9.13 25.92
C SER A 340 -14.61 -7.79 26.19
N ILE A 341 -13.54 -7.47 25.45
CA ILE A 341 -12.84 -6.19 25.56
C ILE A 341 -13.63 -5.05 24.91
N ILE A 342 -14.37 -5.32 23.82
CA ILE A 342 -15.22 -4.34 23.13
C ILE A 342 -16.50 -4.05 23.95
N GLY A 343 -17.09 -5.06 24.62
CA GLY A 343 -18.28 -4.90 25.45
C GLY A 343 -18.08 -4.18 26.79
N ALA A 344 -16.83 -3.91 27.21
CA ALA A 344 -16.52 -3.21 28.46
C ALA A 344 -16.36 -1.68 28.30
N ARG A 345 -16.62 -1.14 27.09
CA ARG A 345 -16.54 0.30 26.78
C ARG A 345 -17.87 0.93 26.34
N SER A 346 -18.97 0.20 26.46
CA SER A 346 -20.35 0.70 26.43
C SER A 346 -20.95 0.57 27.82
#